data_AF-A0A915IYJ7-F1
#
_entry.id   AF-A0A915IYJ7-F1
#
_cell.length_a   1.000
_cell.length_b   1.000
_cell.length_c   1.000
_cell.angle_alpha   90.00
_cell.angle_beta   90.00
_cell.angle_gamma   90.00
#
_symmetry.space_group_name_H-M   'P 1'
#
loop_
_entity.id
_entity.type
_entity.pdbx_description
1 polymer ?
#
loop_
_entity_poly.entity_id
_entity_poly.type
_entity_poly.pdbx_seq_one_letter_code
_entity_poly.pdbx_strand_id
1 'polypeptide(L)' 'MPPYYSEMSSAAKELAEHRSIHLRCQLRRDPRLLPEQVDALVAKFHNILTKYYESRIVRPPSDRRNRP' A
#
# COMPACT_ATOMS: atom_id res chain seq x y z
N MET A 1 -14.57 21.14 6.31
CA MET A 1 -14.46 19.79 5.73
C MET A 1 -13.14 19.75 4.96
N PRO A 2 -12.10 18.99 5.38
CA PRO A 2 -10.84 19.00 4.65
C PRO A 2 -10.95 18.11 3.40
N PRO A 3 -10.73 18.64 2.18
CA PRO A 3 -10.83 17.90 0.93
C PRO A 3 -9.41 17.59 0.43
N TYR A 4 -8.89 16.37 0.61
CA TYR A 4 -7.61 15.99 0.01
C TYR A 4 -7.56 14.49 -0.34
N TYR A 5 -8.48 14.04 -1.18
CA TYR A 5 -8.10 13.00 -2.13
C TYR A 5 -7.56 13.74 -3.35
N SER A 6 -6.24 13.92 -3.39
CA SER A 6 -5.55 14.44 -4.57
C SER A 6 -5.94 13.59 -5.76
N GLU A 7 -6.41 14.24 -6.83
CA GLU A 7 -6.55 13.61 -8.13
C GLU A 7 -5.25 12.85 -8.42
N MET A 8 -5.33 11.52 -8.53
CA MET A 8 -4.17 10.73 -8.92
C MET A 8 -3.63 11.31 -10.23
N SER A 9 -2.32 11.63 -10.25
CA SER A 9 -1.64 12.15 -11.45
C SER A 9 -1.98 11.29 -12.67
N SER A 10 -2.18 11.91 -13.84
CA SER A 10 -2.51 11.21 -15.10
C SER A 10 -1.54 10.05 -15.36
N ALA A 11 -0.24 10.26 -15.10
CA ALA A 11 0.78 9.22 -15.22
C ALA A 11 0.58 8.05 -14.24
N ALA A 12 0.09 8.31 -13.03
CA ALA A 12 -0.22 7.27 -12.06
C ALA A 12 -1.46 6.46 -12.47
N LYS A 13 -2.44 7.11 -13.11
CA LYS A 13 -3.62 6.44 -13.67
C LYS A 13 -3.25 5.54 -14.85
N GLU A 14 -2.47 6.05 -15.80
CA GLU A 14 -1.96 5.26 -16.94
C GLU A 14 -1.12 4.07 -16.48
N LEU A 15 -0.24 4.27 -15.49
CA LEU A 15 0.56 3.19 -14.90
C LEU A 15 -0.30 2.13 -14.22
N ALA A 16 -1.35 2.56 -13.49
CA ALA A 16 -2.29 1.64 -12.83
C ALA A 16 -3.09 0.84 -13.86
N GLU A 17 -3.52 1.47 -14.94
CA GLU A 17 -4.25 0.83 -16.03
C GLU A 17 -3.38 -0.19 -16.77
N HIS A 18 -2.15 0.18 -17.15
CA HIS A 18 -1.20 -0.72 -17.80
C HIS A 18 -0.87 -1.92 -16.90
N ARG A 19 -0.62 -1.69 -15.60
CA ARG A 19 -0.38 -2.79 -14.64
C ARG A 19 -1.60 -3.68 -14.46
N SER A 20 -2.81 -3.12 -14.46
CA SER A 20 -4.06 -3.89 -14.35
C SER A 20 -4.26 -4.82 -15.56
N ILE A 21 -4.00 -4.32 -16.76
CA ILE A 21 -4.09 -5.13 -17.99
C ILE A 21 -3.04 -6.25 -17.95
N HIS A 22 -1.80 -5.92 -17.59
CA HIS A 22 -0.72 -6.90 -17.51
C HIS A 22 -1.02 -8.02 -16.48
N LEU A 23 -1.51 -7.64 -15.30
CA LEU A 23 -1.91 -8.57 -14.24
C LEU A 23 -3.03 -9.51 -14.72
N ARG A 24 -4.08 -8.95 -15.36
CA ARG A 24 -5.18 -9.74 -15.92
C ARG A 24 -4.71 -10.73 -16.97
N CYS A 25 -3.76 -10.35 -17.82
CA CYS A 25 -3.17 -11.24 -18.81
C CYS A 25 -2.34 -12.38 -18.17
N GLN A 26 -1.56 -12.08 -17.13
CA GLN A 26 -0.80 -13.10 -16.40
C GLN A 26 -1.71 -14.10 -15.70
N LEU A 27 -2.74 -13.62 -14.99
CA LEU A 27 -3.69 -14.47 -14.27
C LEU A 27 -4.56 -15.34 -15.20
N ARG A 28 -4.84 -14.87 -16.42
CA ARG A 28 -5.49 -15.70 -17.45
C ARG A 28 -4.58 -16.81 -17.97
N ARG A 29 -3.27 -16.56 -18.05
CA ARG A 29 -2.28 -17.55 -18.51
C ARG A 29 -1.93 -18.56 -17.43
N ASP A 30 -1.81 -18.11 -16.19
CA ASP A 30 -1.54 -18.96 -15.04
C ASP A 30 -2.34 -18.50 -13.81
N PRO A 31 -3.53 -19.07 -13.59
CA PRO A 31 -4.39 -18.69 -12.47
C PRO A 31 -3.85 -19.16 -11.11
N ARG A 32 -2.85 -20.06 -11.09
CA ARG A 32 -2.25 -20.55 -9.84
C ARG A 32 -1.38 -19.50 -9.16
N LEU A 33 -0.98 -18.46 -9.89
CA LEU A 33 -0.23 -17.31 -9.38
C LEU A 33 -1.13 -16.29 -8.66
N LEU A 34 -2.46 -16.44 -8.73
CA LEU A 34 -3.42 -15.53 -8.08
C LEU A 34 -3.17 -15.36 -6.57
N PRO A 35 -3.00 -16.45 -5.78
CA PRO A 35 -2.76 -16.32 -4.34
C PRO A 35 -1.47 -15.55 -4.05
N GLU A 36 -0.37 -15.89 -4.73
CA GLU A 36 0.93 -15.23 -4.54
C GLU A 36 0.87 -13.73 -4.89
N GLN A 37 0.15 -13.37 -5.96
CA GLN A 37 -0.01 -11.97 -6.35
C GLN A 37 -0.92 -11.19 -5.41
N VAL A 38 -1.94 -11.83 -4.83
CA VAL A 38 -2.78 -11.24 -3.78
C VAL A 38 -1.96 -11.03 -2.50
N ASP A 39 -1.17 -12.02 -2.07
CA ASP A 39 -0.30 -11.92 -0.90
C ASP A 39 0.73 -10.81 -1.06
N ALA A 40 1.35 -10.70 -2.25
CA ALA A 40 2.28 -9.63 -2.57
C ALA A 40 1.61 -8.23 -2.55
N LEU A 41 0.35 -8.14 -2.95
CA LEU A 41 -0.43 -6.90 -2.90
C LEU A 41 -0.76 -6.52 -1.46
N VAL A 42 -1.23 -7.48 -0.65
CA VAL A 42 -1.54 -7.28 0.77
C VAL A 42 -0.29 -6.84 1.53
N ALA A 43 0.85 -7.49 1.29
CA ALA A 43 2.13 -7.12 1.90
C ALA A 43 2.55 -5.68 1.54
N LYS A 44 2.37 -5.25 0.29
CA LYS A 44 2.65 -3.87 -0.14
C LYS A 44 1.71 -2.87 0.55
N PHE A 45 0.42 -3.18 0.64
CA PHE A 45 -0.54 -2.33 1.34
C PHE A 45 -0.21 -2.20 2.83
N HIS A 46 0.09 -3.31 3.50
CA HIS A 46 0.53 -3.29 4.90
C HIS A 46 1.79 -2.43 5.06
N ASN A 47 2.78 -2.55 4.18
CA ASN A 47 4.00 -1.73 4.25
C ASN A 47 3.71 -0.23 4.07
N ILE A 48 2.84 0.14 3.11
CA ILE A 48 2.43 1.53 2.92
C ILE A 48 1.70 2.06 4.16
N LEU A 49 0.78 1.29 4.72
CA LEU A 49 0.05 1.66 5.94
C LEU A 49 1.01 1.79 7.13
N THR A 50 1.89 0.81 7.36
CA THR A 50 2.90 0.86 8.42
C THR A 50 3.77 2.10 8.28
N LYS A 51 4.32 2.40 7.10
CA LYS A 51 5.11 3.63 6.87
C LYS A 51 4.31 4.90 7.09
N TYR A 52 3.04 4.93 6.69
CA TYR A 52 2.15 6.06 6.92
C TYR A 52 1.87 6.26 8.41
N TYR A 53 1.67 5.18 9.17
CA TYR A 53 1.48 5.26 10.61
C TYR A 53 2.80 5.57 11.33
N GLU A 54 3.93 4.97 10.97
CA GLU A 54 5.26 5.29 11.53
C GLU A 54 5.63 6.76 11.30
N SER A 55 5.33 7.32 10.12
CA SER A 55 5.57 8.73 9.83
C SER A 55 4.63 9.69 10.57
N ARG A 56 3.47 9.20 11.05
CA ARG A 56 2.49 9.97 11.82
C ARG A 56 2.55 9.73 13.33
N ILE A 57 3.09 8.59 13.76
CA ILE A 57 3.47 8.31 15.13
C ILE A 57 4.83 9.01 15.31
N VAL A 58 4.76 10.34 15.46
CA VAL A 58 5.65 11.02 16.40
C VAL A 58 5.54 10.18 17.67
N ARG A 59 6.65 9.53 18.05
CA ARG A 59 6.79 8.73 19.27
C ARG A 59 5.88 9.31 20.36
N PRO A 60 5.01 8.54 21.06
CA PRO A 60 4.67 8.96 22.41
C PRO A 60 6.01 9.24 23.11
N PRO A 61 6.21 10.45 23.65
CA PRO A 61 7.50 10.85 24.20
C PRO A 61 7.91 9.76 25.19
N SER A 62 9.15 9.30 25.06
CA SER A 62 9.73 8.25 25.90
C SER A 62 9.15 8.32 27.30
N ASP A 63 8.40 7.29 27.71
CA ASP A 63 8.06 7.03 29.10
C ASP A 63 9.36 6.67 29.84
N ARG A 64 10.19 7.70 30.00
CA ARG A 64 11.41 7.77 30.80
C ARG A 64 11.04 8.13 32.24
N ARG A 65 9.88 7.68 32.72
CA ARG A 65 9.49 7.79 34.13
C ARG A 65 9.01 6.44 34.65
N ASN A 66 9.99 5.74 35.22
CA ASN A 66 9.89 4.96 36.46
C ASN A 66 8.79 3.91 36.52
N ARG A 67 9.18 2.62 36.43
CA ARG A 67 9.18 1.63 37.55
C ARG A 67 10.07 0.45 37.14
N PRO A 68 10.72 -0.32 38.04
CA PRO A 68 10.65 -0.32 39.51
C PRO A 68 11.77 0.47 40.20
#